data_AF-A0A524KXP4-F1
#
_entry.id   AF-A0A524KXP4-F1
#
_cell.length_a   1.000
_cell.length_b   1.000
_cell.length_c   1.000
_cell.angle_alpha   90.00
_cell.angle_beta   90.00
_cell.angle_gamma   90.00
#
_symmetry.space_group_name_H-M   'P 1'
#
loop_
_entity.id
_entity.type
_entity.pdbx_description
1 polymer ?
#
loop_
_entity_poly.entity_id
_entity_poly.type
_entity_poly.pdbx_seq_one_letter_code
_entity_poly.pdbx_strand_id
1 'polypeptide(L)'
;HDRVLRVAAQSIQRLMGLAGESLVEAHRLPEFVRELKRLKDRLGGLAGELEKLERLACEWGSPALVDASRAAGVHPEQDRQLLVEEMGRIERYGWRVDELSRRLYREAQKSRMRPFRDGVVGLVRMVRDLARELGKEVRLEIAGESTEVDRDVLEGLEAPITHLLRNSLAHGLEQPAERTRAGKPMQGRILLEARHHAGTLWVGVTDDGRGVDLEAIRARALERQLASPEILRSLSPSELLEFVFLPGFTTAQTVTEIAGRGVGLDAVRSGVEAMGGSVRLSSELGRSTAFHLRLPVTRSVIRALLVEIAGERYAFPLLRIAEILRLPRSEVGSQEGRDLIVHRGESLALVSGARLLGFDPTPELGAELSVVVLEEPGARAGLLVDRFLGEQDLVVHPLDPRLGRIPGISAAAILGNGMPALIPDVEDLFRSLERLPRERSVDRAAPKTDAESSRRTRRVLVVDDSLTVREAERQLLENAGYRVDTGKDGIDGWNLLRSGSFDLVITDVDMPGMNGIDLVRRIRGEERFRSLPVIIVSYKDRNEDKLRGLDAGATSYLTKSSFHDRSFVECVEDLIGPGGA
;
A
#
# COMPACT_ATOMS: atom_id res chain seq x y z
N HIS A 1 34.00 24.50 20.27
CA HIS A 1 33.50 23.79 21.46
C HIS A 1 31.99 23.58 21.27
N ASP A 2 31.56 22.43 20.77
CA ASP A 2 30.14 22.10 20.76
C ASP A 2 29.74 21.63 22.15
N ARG A 3 28.88 22.42 22.81
CA ARG A 3 28.24 22.05 24.07
C ARG A 3 27.23 20.94 23.77
N VAL A 4 27.47 19.76 24.32
CA VAL A 4 26.52 18.63 24.24
C VAL A 4 25.34 18.92 25.18
N LEU A 5 24.17 19.21 24.61
CA LEU A 5 22.91 19.41 25.33
C LEU A 5 22.05 18.16 25.22
N ARG A 6 21.60 17.61 26.36
CA ARG A 6 20.61 16.54 26.38
C ARG A 6 19.22 17.15 26.18
N VAL A 7 18.57 16.78 25.09
CA VAL A 7 17.20 17.21 24.75
C VAL A 7 16.27 16.00 24.82
N ALA A 8 15.03 16.20 25.30
CA ALA A 8 14.04 15.13 25.32
C ALA A 8 13.70 14.68 23.90
N ALA A 9 13.62 13.37 23.66
CA ALA A 9 13.32 12.80 22.34
C ALA A 9 11.99 13.32 21.76
N GLN A 10 10.97 13.48 22.62
CA GLN A 10 9.68 14.07 22.24
C GLN A 10 9.78 15.52 21.74
N SER A 11 10.75 16.29 22.25
CA SER A 11 10.94 17.68 21.79
C SER A 11 11.57 17.73 20.40
N ILE A 12 12.54 16.86 20.11
CA ILE A 12 13.11 16.73 18.76
C ILE A 12 12.05 16.19 17.78
N GLN A 13 11.22 15.23 18.21
CA GLN A 13 10.14 14.70 17.39
C GLN A 13 9.08 15.77 17.06
N ARG A 14 8.69 16.60 18.03
CA ARG A 14 7.81 17.76 17.79
C ARG A 14 8.44 18.79 16.86
N LEU A 15 9.73 19.11 17.05
CA LEU A 15 10.45 20.02 16.14
C LEU A 15 10.48 19.47 14.70
N MET A 16 10.68 18.17 14.52
CA MET A 16 10.62 17.52 13.21
C MET A 16 9.24 17.59 12.58
N GLY A 17 8.18 17.34 13.35
CA GLY A 17 6.80 17.48 12.89
C GLY A 17 6.52 18.92 12.43
N LEU A 18 6.80 19.90 13.29
CA LEU A 18 6.60 21.33 12.98
C LEU A 18 7.46 21.82 11.81
N ALA A 19 8.71 21.35 11.70
CA ALA A 19 9.58 21.69 10.58
C ALA A 19 9.09 21.05 9.27
N GLY A 20 8.55 19.83 9.33
CA GLY A 20 7.88 19.17 8.21
C GLY A 20 6.61 19.90 7.80
N GLU A 21 5.76 20.28 8.75
CA GLU A 21 4.55 21.08 8.50
C GLU A 21 4.91 22.43 7.87
N SER A 22 5.90 23.14 8.42
CA SER A 22 6.40 24.41 7.86
C SER A 22 6.93 24.22 6.43
N LEU A 23 7.61 23.11 6.15
CA LEU A 23 8.09 22.79 4.80
C LEU A 23 6.91 22.59 3.84
N VAL A 24 5.88 21.85 4.25
CA VAL A 24 4.68 21.62 3.43
C VAL A 24 3.90 22.92 3.22
N GLU A 25 3.71 23.74 4.24
CA GLU A 25 3.03 25.04 4.13
C GLU A 25 3.78 25.99 3.20
N ALA A 26 5.10 26.05 3.28
CA ALA A 26 5.89 26.91 2.43
C ALA A 26 5.81 26.51 0.94
N HIS A 27 5.69 25.22 0.65
CA HIS A 27 5.45 24.71 -0.71
C HIS A 27 4.08 25.11 -1.29
N ARG A 28 3.13 25.62 -0.49
CA ARG A 28 1.81 26.12 -0.96
C ARG A 28 1.89 27.53 -1.52
N LEU A 29 2.86 28.33 -1.10
CA LEU A 29 2.98 29.74 -1.48
C LEU A 29 3.04 29.97 -3.00
N PRO A 30 3.75 29.13 -3.79
CA PRO A 30 3.73 29.26 -5.25
C PRO A 30 2.35 29.02 -5.89
N GLU A 31 1.50 28.17 -5.32
CA GLU A 31 0.14 27.95 -5.81
C GLU A 31 -0.76 29.16 -5.53
N PHE A 32 -0.72 29.66 -4.30
CA PHE A 32 -1.41 30.90 -3.94
C PHE A 32 -1.00 32.09 -4.82
N VAL A 33 0.31 32.23 -5.10
CA VAL A 33 0.82 33.24 -6.04
C VAL A 33 0.25 33.05 -7.45
N ARG A 34 0.11 31.81 -7.93
CA ARG A 34 -0.50 31.52 -9.24
C ARG A 34 -1.98 31.91 -9.28
N GLU A 35 -2.73 31.70 -8.20
CA GLU A 35 -4.12 32.14 -8.09
C GLU A 35 -4.24 33.66 -8.10
N LEU A 36 -3.37 34.37 -7.35
CA LEU A 36 -3.28 35.83 -7.39
C LEU A 36 -2.94 36.35 -8.79
N LYS A 37 -2.06 35.66 -9.54
CA LYS A 37 -1.78 35.98 -10.95
C LYS A 37 -3.02 35.87 -11.82
N ARG A 38 -3.80 34.78 -11.69
CA ARG A 38 -5.05 34.63 -12.45
C ARG A 38 -6.07 35.72 -12.13
N LEU A 39 -6.17 36.10 -10.86
CA LEU A 39 -7.05 37.18 -10.43
C LEU A 39 -6.60 38.53 -11.02
N LYS A 40 -5.30 38.84 -10.95
CA LYS A 40 -4.70 40.01 -11.62
C LYS A 40 -5.07 40.04 -13.10
N ASP A 41 -4.85 38.94 -13.82
CA ASP A 41 -5.03 38.92 -15.28
C ASP A 41 -6.50 39.16 -15.64
N ARG A 42 -7.45 38.65 -14.84
CA ARG A 42 -8.88 38.95 -14.98
C ARG A 42 -9.21 40.42 -14.69
N LEU A 43 -8.65 40.99 -13.62
CA LEU A 43 -8.83 42.41 -13.28
C LEU A 43 -8.25 43.31 -14.38
N GLY A 44 -7.09 42.96 -14.93
CA GLY A 44 -6.48 43.65 -16.07
C GLY A 44 -7.34 43.57 -17.33
N GLY A 45 -7.97 42.42 -17.60
CA GLY A 45 -8.94 42.28 -18.69
C GLY A 45 -10.16 43.18 -18.53
N LEU A 46 -10.76 43.21 -17.33
CA LEU A 46 -11.90 44.09 -17.02
C LEU A 46 -11.55 45.58 -17.14
N ALA A 47 -10.37 45.98 -16.67
CA ALA A 47 -9.87 47.35 -16.84
C ALA A 47 -9.71 47.72 -18.32
N GLY A 48 -9.19 46.82 -19.14
CA GLY A 48 -9.04 47.04 -20.58
C GLY A 48 -10.39 47.18 -21.33
N GLU A 49 -11.43 46.45 -20.92
CA GLU A 49 -12.77 46.61 -21.48
C GLU A 49 -13.43 47.94 -21.05
N LEU A 50 -13.20 48.38 -19.80
CA LEU A 50 -13.62 49.70 -19.33
C LEU A 50 -12.98 50.84 -20.15
N GLU A 51 -11.68 50.76 -20.44
CA GLU A 51 -10.99 51.74 -21.30
C GLU A 51 -11.52 51.77 -22.75
N LYS A 52 -12.00 50.63 -23.28
CA LYS A 52 -12.64 50.58 -24.60
C LYS A 52 -14.01 51.26 -24.58
N LEU A 53 -14.79 51.01 -23.53
CA LEU A 53 -16.09 51.66 -23.33
C LEU A 53 -15.95 53.18 -23.18
N GLU A 54 -14.93 53.64 -22.46
CA GLU A 54 -14.63 55.08 -22.34
C GLU A 54 -14.29 55.71 -23.70
N ARG A 55 -13.47 55.04 -24.52
CA ARG A 55 -13.14 55.49 -25.87
C ARG A 55 -14.38 55.60 -26.76
N LEU A 56 -15.22 54.57 -26.77
CA LEU A 56 -16.49 54.57 -27.53
C LEU A 56 -17.46 55.66 -27.04
N ALA A 57 -17.52 55.91 -25.72
CA ALA A 57 -18.33 56.99 -25.15
C ALA A 57 -17.86 58.39 -25.57
N CYS A 58 -16.54 58.58 -25.68
CA CYS A 58 -15.94 59.80 -26.24
C CYS A 58 -16.30 59.97 -27.72
N GLU A 59 -16.19 58.91 -28.53
CA GLU A 59 -16.53 58.93 -29.96
C GLU A 59 -18.02 59.26 -30.21
N TRP A 60 -18.91 58.80 -29.33
CA TRP A 60 -20.36 59.07 -29.42
C TRP A 60 -20.79 60.40 -28.78
N GLY A 61 -19.88 61.14 -28.15
CA GLY A 61 -20.14 62.49 -27.66
C GLY A 61 -21.15 62.58 -26.49
N SER A 62 -21.14 61.61 -25.55
CA SER A 62 -21.99 61.63 -24.35
C SER A 62 -21.20 62.07 -23.11
N PRO A 63 -21.32 63.33 -22.65
CA PRO A 63 -20.55 63.85 -21.51
C PRO A 63 -20.86 63.10 -20.20
N ALA A 64 -22.10 62.65 -20.01
CA ALA A 64 -22.53 61.92 -18.83
C ALA A 64 -21.84 60.55 -18.68
N LEU A 65 -21.58 59.86 -19.80
CA LEU A 65 -20.84 58.59 -19.81
C LEU A 65 -19.35 58.80 -19.54
N VAL A 66 -18.77 59.88 -20.06
CA VAL A 66 -17.37 60.27 -19.81
C VAL A 66 -17.17 60.66 -18.34
N ASP A 67 -18.08 61.44 -17.76
CA ASP A 67 -18.03 61.82 -16.35
C ASP A 67 -18.29 60.63 -15.42
N ALA A 68 -19.20 59.71 -15.79
CA ALA A 68 -19.40 58.46 -15.04
C ALA A 68 -18.17 57.53 -15.10
N SER A 69 -17.48 57.45 -16.24
CA SER A 69 -16.22 56.70 -16.39
C SER A 69 -15.11 57.29 -15.52
N ARG A 70 -14.95 58.61 -15.53
CA ARG A 70 -13.98 59.31 -14.66
C ARG A 70 -14.33 59.21 -13.18
N ALA A 71 -15.61 59.29 -12.83
CA ALA A 71 -16.11 59.13 -11.46
C ALA A 71 -16.00 57.68 -10.96
N ALA A 72 -15.99 56.69 -11.85
CA ALA A 72 -15.72 55.29 -11.51
C ALA A 72 -14.28 55.08 -11.01
N GLY A 73 -13.40 56.08 -11.14
CA GLY A 73 -12.23 56.24 -10.27
C GLY A 73 -11.17 55.15 -10.39
N VAL A 74 -11.06 54.50 -11.53
CA VAL A 74 -9.98 53.54 -11.78
C VAL A 74 -8.81 54.35 -12.33
N HIS A 75 -7.68 54.38 -11.62
CA HIS A 75 -6.40 54.84 -12.18
C HIS A 75 -5.67 53.60 -12.70
N PRO A 76 -6.04 53.06 -13.88
CA PRO A 76 -5.81 51.66 -14.23
C PRO A 76 -4.32 51.35 -14.33
N GLU A 77 -3.52 52.32 -14.76
CA GLU A 77 -2.07 52.25 -14.83
C GLU A 77 -1.42 52.22 -13.44
N GLN A 78 -1.81 53.13 -12.52
CA GLN A 78 -1.24 53.18 -11.17
C GLN A 78 -1.64 51.98 -10.31
N ASP A 79 -2.92 51.57 -10.37
CA ASP A 79 -3.43 50.41 -9.64
C ASP A 79 -2.80 49.11 -10.16
N ARG A 80 -2.62 49.00 -11.49
CA ARG A 80 -1.91 47.86 -12.11
C ARG A 80 -0.45 47.82 -11.70
N GLN A 81 0.23 48.95 -11.65
CA GLN A 81 1.64 49.04 -11.27
C GLN A 81 1.83 48.67 -9.79
N LEU A 82 0.98 49.18 -8.89
CA LEU A 82 0.96 48.80 -7.48
C LEU A 82 0.71 47.29 -7.30
N LEU A 83 -0.24 46.73 -8.05
CA LEU A 83 -0.54 45.30 -7.99
C LEU A 83 0.65 44.44 -8.45
N VAL A 84 1.36 44.85 -9.51
CA VAL A 84 2.57 44.16 -9.97
C VAL A 84 3.69 44.22 -8.92
N GLU A 85 3.88 45.37 -8.28
CA GLU A 85 4.86 45.52 -7.21
C GLU A 85 4.53 44.66 -5.98
N GLU A 86 3.27 44.67 -5.52
CA GLU A 86 2.82 43.86 -4.39
C GLU A 86 2.90 42.36 -4.70
N MET A 87 2.55 41.94 -5.92
CA MET A 87 2.75 40.54 -6.33
C MET A 87 4.22 40.14 -6.34
N GLY A 88 5.11 41.02 -6.81
CA GLY A 88 6.55 40.79 -6.73
C GLY A 88 7.05 40.70 -5.28
N ARG A 89 6.46 41.45 -4.34
CA ARG A 89 6.75 41.33 -2.90
C ARG A 89 6.28 39.99 -2.34
N ILE A 90 5.05 39.57 -2.67
CA ILE A 90 4.49 38.27 -2.23
C ILE A 90 5.34 37.12 -2.78
N GLU A 91 5.76 37.17 -4.05
CA GLU A 91 6.65 36.18 -4.63
C GLU A 91 7.97 36.06 -3.87
N ARG A 92 8.67 37.19 -3.65
CA ARG A 92 9.93 37.21 -2.89
C ARG A 92 9.76 36.70 -1.46
N TYR A 93 8.64 37.05 -0.81
CA TYR A 93 8.30 36.54 0.51
C TYR A 93 8.08 35.02 0.48
N GLY A 94 7.35 34.53 -0.51
CA GLY A 94 7.12 33.10 -0.76
C GLY A 94 8.42 32.30 -0.87
N TRP A 95 9.33 32.76 -1.74
CA TRP A 95 10.67 32.16 -1.88
C TRP A 95 11.45 32.13 -0.57
N ARG A 96 11.41 33.22 0.21
CA ARG A 96 12.13 33.31 1.48
C ARG A 96 11.56 32.37 2.54
N VAL A 97 10.24 32.19 2.59
CA VAL A 97 9.59 31.25 3.51
C VAL A 97 9.89 29.80 3.12
N ASP A 98 9.90 29.47 1.83
CA ASP A 98 10.34 28.15 1.33
C ASP A 98 11.78 27.85 1.71
N GLU A 99 12.70 28.79 1.47
CA GLU A 99 14.12 28.61 1.81
C GLU A 99 14.32 28.43 3.33
N LEU A 100 13.68 29.27 4.15
CA LEU A 100 13.75 29.18 5.60
C LEU A 100 13.17 27.86 6.12
N SER A 101 12.05 27.41 5.56
CA SER A 101 11.41 26.15 5.96
C SER A 101 12.27 24.95 5.57
N ARG A 102 12.85 24.93 4.36
CA ARG A 102 13.83 23.91 3.95
C ARG A 102 15.07 23.89 4.84
N ARG A 103 15.54 25.04 5.30
CA ARG A 103 16.69 25.14 6.22
C ARG A 103 16.32 24.62 7.61
N LEU A 104 15.17 25.04 8.15
CA LEU A 104 14.66 24.55 9.43
C LEU A 104 14.49 23.03 9.42
N TYR A 105 13.87 22.49 8.36
CA TYR A 105 13.70 21.05 8.18
C TYR A 105 15.03 20.31 8.16
N ARG A 106 16.00 20.77 7.35
CA ARG A 106 17.34 20.14 7.28
C ARG A 106 18.08 20.18 8.62
N GLU A 107 18.02 21.29 9.35
CA GLU A 107 18.69 21.40 10.65
C GLU A 107 18.00 20.55 11.74
N ALA A 108 16.66 20.51 11.74
CA ALA A 108 15.91 19.61 12.62
C ALA A 108 16.24 18.13 12.29
N GLN A 109 16.32 17.79 11.00
CA GLN A 109 16.65 16.46 10.51
C GLN A 109 18.05 16.05 10.98
N LYS A 110 19.08 16.89 10.72
CA LYS A 110 20.45 16.65 11.17
C LYS A 110 20.56 16.45 12.68
N SER A 111 19.76 17.18 13.46
CA SER A 111 19.73 17.05 14.93
C SER A 111 19.28 15.66 15.40
N ARG A 112 18.58 14.89 14.56
CA ARG A 112 18.11 13.53 14.83
C ARG A 112 19.00 12.45 14.20
N MET A 113 19.85 12.83 13.25
CA MET A 113 20.75 11.91 12.57
C MET A 113 21.80 11.35 13.53
N ARG A 114 22.14 10.08 13.33
CA ARG A 114 23.24 9.40 13.99
C ARG A 114 24.14 8.75 12.96
N PRO A 115 25.46 8.70 13.18
CA PRO A 115 26.36 7.90 12.37
C PRO A 115 25.93 6.43 12.35
N PHE A 116 25.97 5.80 11.17
CA PHE A 116 25.60 4.40 10.99
C PHE A 116 26.31 3.45 11.96
N ARG A 117 27.60 3.73 12.29
CA ARG A 117 28.38 2.96 13.27
C ARG A 117 27.66 2.76 14.61
N ASP A 118 26.86 3.73 15.07
CA ASP A 118 26.23 3.69 16.39
C ASP A 118 25.18 2.57 16.49
N GLY A 119 24.54 2.20 15.37
CA GLY A 119 23.57 1.10 15.31
C GLY A 119 24.20 -0.28 15.05
N VAL A 120 25.48 -0.33 14.70
CA VAL A 120 26.16 -1.58 14.29
C VAL A 120 27.31 -1.98 15.21
N VAL A 121 27.57 -1.25 16.30
CA VAL A 121 28.65 -1.53 17.26
C VAL A 121 28.59 -2.96 17.80
N GLY A 122 27.38 -3.44 18.14
CA GLY A 122 27.18 -4.79 18.69
C GLY A 122 27.44 -5.92 17.68
N LEU A 123 27.33 -5.63 16.38
CA LEU A 123 27.37 -6.64 15.32
C LEU A 123 28.75 -7.27 15.17
N VAL A 124 29.83 -6.49 15.36
CA VAL A 124 31.22 -6.99 15.25
C VAL A 124 31.46 -8.10 16.28
N ARG A 125 30.99 -7.91 17.51
CA ARG A 125 31.13 -8.91 18.58
C ARG A 125 30.24 -10.12 18.30
N MET A 126 28.98 -9.89 17.92
CA MET A 126 28.04 -10.97 17.58
C MET A 126 28.57 -11.86 16.45
N VAL A 127 29.08 -11.27 15.37
CA VAL A 127 29.67 -12.01 14.24
C VAL A 127 30.86 -12.85 14.69
N ARG A 128 31.74 -12.29 15.55
CA ARG A 128 32.90 -13.02 16.07
C ARG A 128 32.50 -14.20 16.96
N ASP A 129 31.54 -14.00 17.85
CA ASP A 129 31.08 -15.02 18.79
C ASP A 129 30.36 -16.16 18.03
N LEU A 130 29.48 -15.83 17.09
CA LEU A 130 28.77 -16.80 16.26
C LEU A 130 29.70 -17.53 15.27
N ALA A 131 30.69 -16.85 14.69
CA ALA A 131 31.70 -17.49 13.85
C ALA A 131 32.50 -18.56 14.61
N ARG A 132 32.86 -18.28 15.88
CA ARG A 132 33.53 -19.27 16.75
C ARG A 132 32.64 -20.46 17.08
N GLU A 133 31.38 -20.21 17.40
CA GLU A 133 30.39 -21.28 17.68
C GLU A 133 30.22 -22.21 16.47
N LEU A 134 30.19 -21.66 15.26
CA LEU A 134 30.03 -22.41 14.01
C LEU A 134 31.34 -22.98 13.43
N GLY A 135 32.49 -22.69 14.06
CA GLY A 135 33.81 -23.13 13.60
C GLY A 135 34.29 -22.45 12.31
N LYS A 136 33.81 -21.24 12.00
CA LYS A 136 34.13 -20.49 10.78
C LYS A 136 35.09 -19.34 11.05
N GLU A 137 35.97 -19.04 10.09
CA GLU A 137 36.83 -17.85 10.12
C GLU A 137 36.23 -16.75 9.26
N VAL A 138 35.90 -15.60 9.84
CA VAL A 138 35.17 -14.54 9.14
C VAL A 138 35.71 -13.15 9.48
N ARG A 139 35.80 -12.29 8.46
CA ARG A 139 36.08 -10.86 8.58
C ARG A 139 34.84 -10.05 8.19
N LEU A 140 34.32 -9.29 9.15
CA LEU A 140 33.30 -8.28 8.89
C LEU A 140 33.98 -6.96 8.52
N GLU A 141 33.65 -6.42 7.35
CA GLU A 141 34.06 -5.10 6.89
C GLU A 141 32.84 -4.19 6.90
N ILE A 142 32.96 -3.03 7.56
CA ILE A 142 31.89 -2.02 7.60
C ILE A 142 32.33 -0.82 6.79
N ALA A 143 31.61 -0.50 5.72
CA ALA A 143 31.84 0.67 4.89
C ALA A 143 30.74 1.70 5.10
N GLY A 144 31.12 2.99 5.11
CA GLY A 144 30.16 4.07 5.32
C GLY A 144 29.70 4.24 6.77
N GLU A 145 30.55 3.90 7.74
CA GLU A 145 30.31 4.07 9.19
C GLU A 145 29.88 5.49 9.61
N SER A 146 30.34 6.52 8.89
CA SER A 146 30.01 7.93 9.13
C SER A 146 28.72 8.39 8.43
N THR A 147 28.05 7.51 7.68
CA THR A 147 26.80 7.83 6.99
C THR A 147 25.74 8.21 8.01
N GLU A 148 25.14 9.39 7.84
CA GLU A 148 24.10 9.90 8.73
C GLU A 148 22.78 9.16 8.47
N VAL A 149 22.23 8.52 9.51
CA VAL A 149 20.98 7.78 9.46
C VAL A 149 20.04 8.29 10.52
N ASP A 150 18.76 8.39 10.19
CA ASP A 150 17.74 8.77 11.15
C ASP A 150 17.71 7.81 12.33
N ARG A 151 17.58 8.35 13.54
CA ARG A 151 17.56 7.52 14.76
C ARG A 151 16.55 6.37 14.70
N ASP A 152 15.32 6.61 14.24
CA ASP A 152 14.27 5.60 14.24
C ASP A 152 14.53 4.53 13.16
N VAL A 153 15.09 4.95 12.02
CA VAL A 153 15.51 4.04 10.94
C VAL A 153 16.71 3.20 11.40
N LEU A 154 17.67 3.80 12.11
CA LEU A 154 18.84 3.10 12.63
C LEU A 154 18.45 2.05 13.69
N GLU A 155 17.57 2.40 14.62
CA GLU A 155 17.02 1.47 15.62
C GLU A 155 16.22 0.35 14.94
N GLY A 156 15.42 0.66 13.90
CA GLY A 156 14.67 -0.33 13.13
C GLY A 156 15.52 -1.27 12.26
N LEU A 157 16.72 -0.85 11.86
CA LEU A 157 17.64 -1.63 11.03
C LEU A 157 18.42 -2.70 11.79
N GLU A 158 18.56 -2.58 13.10
CA GLU A 158 19.37 -3.48 13.92
C GLU A 158 18.94 -4.95 13.77
N ALA A 159 17.63 -5.22 13.88
CA ALA A 159 17.09 -6.57 13.77
C ALA A 159 17.24 -7.18 12.34
N PRO A 160 16.83 -6.47 11.25
CA PRO A 160 17.09 -6.91 9.88
C PRO A 160 18.56 -7.23 9.59
N ILE A 161 19.49 -6.34 9.93
CA ILE A 161 20.92 -6.54 9.64
C ILE A 161 21.46 -7.71 10.47
N THR A 162 21.10 -7.81 11.76
CA THR A 162 21.51 -8.93 12.62
C THR A 162 21.10 -10.27 12.01
N HIS A 163 19.87 -10.34 11.49
CA HIS A 163 19.36 -11.55 10.86
C HIS A 163 20.12 -11.90 9.57
N LEU A 164 20.35 -10.91 8.70
CA LEU A 164 21.12 -11.11 7.46
C LEU A 164 22.54 -11.60 7.75
N LEU A 165 23.24 -10.98 8.72
CA LEU A 165 24.57 -11.41 9.14
C LEU A 165 24.56 -12.85 9.71
N ARG A 166 23.55 -13.19 10.50
CA ARG A 166 23.38 -14.57 11.01
C ARG A 166 23.18 -15.56 9.86
N ASN A 167 22.38 -15.22 8.86
CA ASN A 167 22.16 -16.09 7.70
C ASN A 167 23.43 -16.26 6.86
N SER A 168 24.18 -15.18 6.61
CA SER A 168 25.49 -15.26 5.95
C SER A 168 26.47 -16.15 6.74
N LEU A 169 26.45 -16.09 8.08
CA LEU A 169 27.31 -16.93 8.92
C LEU A 169 26.85 -18.39 9.00
N ALA A 170 25.56 -18.65 9.14
CA ALA A 170 25.02 -19.99 9.31
C ALA A 170 25.03 -20.77 7.99
N HIS A 171 24.49 -20.16 6.92
CA HIS A 171 24.20 -20.83 5.66
C HIS A 171 25.03 -20.32 4.48
N GLY A 172 25.35 -19.01 4.44
CA GLY A 172 26.10 -18.41 3.33
C GLY A 172 27.55 -18.92 3.24
N LEU A 173 28.36 -18.65 4.26
CA LEU A 173 29.78 -18.98 4.29
C LEU A 173 30.01 -20.49 4.47
N GLU A 174 30.92 -21.05 3.69
CA GLU A 174 31.34 -22.45 3.80
C GLU A 174 32.32 -22.68 4.95
N GLN A 175 32.54 -23.93 5.34
CA GLN A 175 33.59 -24.26 6.31
C GLN A 175 34.98 -23.95 5.72
N PRO A 176 36.00 -23.60 6.54
CA PRO A 176 37.33 -23.24 6.02
C PRO A 176 37.92 -24.29 5.06
N ALA A 177 37.75 -25.57 5.36
CA ALA A 177 38.20 -26.68 4.51
C ALA A 177 37.40 -26.82 3.20
N GLU A 178 36.12 -26.44 3.18
CA GLU A 178 35.30 -26.36 1.95
C GLU A 178 35.74 -25.17 1.09
N ARG A 179 36.03 -24.02 1.72
CA ARG A 179 36.50 -22.82 1.03
C ARG A 179 37.81 -23.05 0.30
N THR A 180 38.79 -23.68 0.96
CA THR A 180 40.07 -24.02 0.31
C THR A 180 39.89 -24.97 -0.86
N ARG A 181 38.99 -25.97 -0.74
CA ARG A 181 38.66 -26.89 -1.85
C ARG A 181 38.02 -26.17 -3.03
N ALA A 182 37.24 -25.13 -2.77
CA ALA A 182 36.63 -24.28 -3.79
C ALA A 182 37.57 -23.16 -4.32
N GLY A 183 38.85 -23.12 -3.90
CA GLY A 183 39.81 -22.10 -4.32
C GLY A 183 39.61 -20.72 -3.67
N LYS A 184 38.81 -20.63 -2.60
CA LYS A 184 38.54 -19.40 -1.86
C LYS A 184 39.47 -19.25 -0.64
N PRO A 185 39.71 -18.02 -0.15
CA PRO A 185 40.40 -17.79 1.12
C PRO A 185 39.70 -18.49 2.29
N MET A 186 40.47 -19.05 3.23
CA MET A 186 39.93 -19.72 4.42
C MET A 186 39.08 -18.77 5.27
N GLN A 187 39.52 -17.51 5.40
CA GLN A 187 38.74 -16.45 6.05
C GLN A 187 37.68 -15.93 5.07
N GLY A 188 36.41 -16.15 5.38
CA GLY A 188 35.27 -15.57 4.66
C GLY A 188 35.15 -14.07 4.91
N ARG A 189 34.54 -13.36 3.97
CA ARG A 189 34.32 -11.91 4.05
C ARG A 189 32.83 -11.60 4.02
N ILE A 190 32.41 -10.76 4.97
CA ILE A 190 31.08 -10.13 4.95
C ILE A 190 31.29 -8.62 4.90
N LEU A 191 30.73 -7.96 3.88
CA LEU A 191 30.72 -6.52 3.72
C LEU A 191 29.35 -5.97 4.10
N LEU A 192 29.31 -5.10 5.11
CA LEU A 192 28.17 -4.29 5.47
C LEU A 192 28.44 -2.85 5.05
N GLU A 193 27.64 -2.32 4.14
CA GLU A 193 27.85 -0.99 3.56
C GLU A 193 26.61 -0.11 3.71
N ALA A 194 26.79 1.15 4.07
CA ALA A 194 25.72 2.15 4.14
C ALA A 194 26.13 3.41 3.36
N ARG A 195 25.22 3.94 2.54
CA ARG A 195 25.42 5.20 1.80
C ARG A 195 24.10 5.87 1.46
N HIS A 196 24.11 7.17 1.27
CA HIS A 196 22.98 7.87 0.65
C HIS A 196 23.08 7.74 -0.87
N HIS A 197 21.98 7.33 -1.50
CA HIS A 197 21.87 7.23 -2.95
C HIS A 197 20.51 7.75 -3.40
N ALA A 198 20.50 8.73 -4.30
CA ALA A 198 19.28 9.33 -4.86
C ALA A 198 18.24 9.79 -3.80
N GLY A 199 18.70 10.35 -2.66
CA GLY A 199 17.81 10.81 -1.59
C GLY A 199 17.21 9.68 -0.74
N THR A 200 17.75 8.46 -0.84
CA THR A 200 17.38 7.30 -0.02
C THR A 200 18.62 6.77 0.70
N LEU A 201 18.41 6.07 1.82
CA LEU A 201 19.45 5.29 2.47
C LEU A 201 19.54 3.93 1.77
N TRP A 202 20.71 3.60 1.28
CA TRP A 202 21.02 2.27 0.75
C TRP A 202 21.93 1.54 1.73
N VAL A 203 21.53 0.33 2.11
CA VAL A 203 22.30 -0.56 2.99
C VAL A 203 22.50 -1.90 2.27
N GLY A 204 23.75 -2.32 2.13
CA GLY A 204 24.13 -3.58 1.50
C GLY A 204 24.72 -4.56 2.52
N VAL A 205 24.32 -5.82 2.47
CA VAL A 205 24.97 -6.94 3.18
C VAL A 205 25.42 -7.95 2.15
N THR A 206 26.72 -8.08 1.95
CA THR A 206 27.30 -8.99 0.95
C THR A 206 28.24 -9.99 1.60
N ASP A 207 28.06 -11.28 1.35
CA ASP A 207 29.01 -12.32 1.72
C ASP A 207 29.63 -12.99 0.49
N ASP A 208 30.83 -13.53 0.65
CA ASP A 208 31.57 -14.28 -0.38
C ASP A 208 31.40 -15.81 -0.24
N GLY A 209 30.23 -16.23 0.26
CA GLY A 209 29.89 -17.60 0.55
C GLY A 209 29.54 -18.43 -0.68
N ARG A 210 28.83 -19.53 -0.45
CA ARG A 210 28.47 -20.50 -1.50
C ARG A 210 27.42 -19.99 -2.48
N GLY A 211 26.83 -18.82 -2.24
CA GLY A 211 25.71 -18.33 -3.01
C GLY A 211 24.42 -19.12 -2.76
N VAL A 212 23.35 -18.73 -3.43
CA VAL A 212 22.05 -19.39 -3.34
C VAL A 212 21.88 -20.35 -4.53
N ASP A 213 21.54 -21.61 -4.23
CA ASP A 213 21.26 -22.63 -5.24
C ASP A 213 19.81 -22.49 -5.75
N LEU A 214 19.68 -22.00 -6.98
CA LEU A 214 18.39 -21.79 -7.64
C LEU A 214 17.66 -23.11 -7.92
N GLU A 215 18.39 -24.21 -8.19
CA GLU A 215 17.77 -25.52 -8.39
C GLU A 215 17.21 -26.07 -7.08
N ALA A 216 17.92 -25.85 -5.97
CA ALA A 216 17.41 -26.20 -4.64
C ALA A 216 16.13 -25.42 -4.29
N ILE A 217 16.07 -24.12 -4.65
CA ILE A 217 14.84 -23.31 -4.50
C ILE A 217 13.71 -23.89 -5.36
N ARG A 218 13.96 -24.17 -6.64
CA ARG A 218 12.97 -24.75 -7.56
C ARG A 218 12.41 -26.07 -7.01
N ALA A 219 13.28 -26.98 -6.58
CA ALA A 219 12.88 -28.26 -6.02
C ALA A 219 12.01 -28.08 -4.76
N ARG A 220 12.39 -27.15 -3.88
CA ARG A 220 11.64 -26.91 -2.63
C ARG A 220 10.32 -26.17 -2.85
N ALA A 221 10.27 -25.26 -3.82
CA ALA A 221 9.03 -24.62 -4.25
C ALA A 221 8.04 -25.62 -4.85
N LEU A 222 8.54 -26.60 -5.62
CA LEU A 222 7.74 -27.68 -6.17
C LEU A 222 7.18 -28.61 -5.08
N GLU A 223 8.03 -29.04 -4.14
CA GLU A 223 7.61 -29.91 -3.03
C GLU A 223 6.55 -29.27 -2.15
N ARG A 224 6.64 -27.95 -1.95
CA ARG A 224 5.66 -27.16 -1.21
C ARG A 224 4.45 -26.71 -2.05
N GLN A 225 4.39 -27.13 -3.31
CA GLN A 225 3.29 -26.82 -4.24
C GLN A 225 3.03 -25.31 -4.39
N LEU A 226 4.07 -24.48 -4.28
CA LEU A 226 3.94 -23.02 -4.38
C LEU A 226 3.73 -22.53 -5.82
N ALA A 227 4.16 -23.32 -6.81
CA ALA A 227 3.96 -23.07 -8.22
C ALA A 227 4.03 -24.38 -9.02
N SER A 228 3.46 -24.39 -10.23
CA SER A 228 3.52 -25.56 -11.11
C SER A 228 4.94 -25.77 -11.67
N PRO A 229 5.31 -27.01 -12.08
CA PRO A 229 6.61 -27.29 -12.67
C PRO A 229 6.92 -26.45 -13.92
N GLU A 230 5.88 -26.14 -14.69
CA GLU A 230 5.98 -25.33 -15.92
C GLU A 230 6.30 -23.88 -15.59
N ILE A 231 5.62 -23.31 -14.58
CA ILE A 231 5.86 -21.94 -14.11
C ILE A 231 7.28 -21.83 -13.54
N LEU A 232 7.71 -22.76 -12.67
CA LEU A 232 9.04 -22.72 -12.06
C LEU A 232 10.20 -22.76 -13.07
N ARG A 233 9.98 -23.35 -14.25
CA ARG A 233 10.95 -23.37 -15.36
C ARG A 233 10.98 -22.06 -16.13
N SER A 234 9.86 -21.34 -16.23
CA SER A 234 9.80 -20.05 -16.92
C SER A 234 10.29 -18.88 -16.07
N LEU A 235 10.37 -19.04 -14.75
CA LEU A 235 10.83 -17.99 -13.85
C LEU A 235 12.32 -17.64 -14.06
N SER A 236 12.59 -16.35 -14.07
CA SER A 236 13.93 -15.77 -14.07
C SER A 236 14.66 -16.04 -12.74
N PRO A 237 16.01 -15.95 -12.72
CA PRO A 237 16.78 -16.09 -11.49
C PRO A 237 16.33 -15.15 -10.37
N SER A 238 15.99 -13.90 -10.70
CA SER A 238 15.53 -12.90 -9.72
C SER A 238 14.19 -13.30 -9.11
N GLU A 239 13.23 -13.76 -9.91
CA GLU A 239 11.92 -14.21 -9.43
C GLU A 239 12.03 -15.46 -8.55
N LEU A 240 12.97 -16.36 -8.84
CA LEU A 240 13.21 -17.53 -7.99
C LEU A 240 13.78 -17.13 -6.63
N LEU A 241 14.65 -16.12 -6.57
CA LEU A 241 15.19 -15.62 -5.30
C LEU A 241 14.11 -15.01 -4.40
N GLU A 242 12.99 -14.55 -4.96
CA GLU A 242 11.86 -14.01 -4.18
C GLU A 242 11.22 -15.06 -3.27
N PHE A 243 11.22 -16.34 -3.66
CA PHE A 243 10.68 -17.43 -2.84
C PHE A 243 11.36 -17.55 -1.48
N VAL A 244 12.63 -17.14 -1.38
CA VAL A 244 13.41 -17.17 -0.14
C VAL A 244 12.80 -16.29 0.95
N PHE A 245 12.01 -15.28 0.57
CA PHE A 245 11.32 -14.39 1.50
C PHE A 245 9.92 -14.86 1.89
N LEU A 246 9.43 -15.99 1.36
CA LEU A 246 8.13 -16.52 1.74
C LEU A 246 8.15 -17.07 3.18
N PRO A 247 7.05 -16.90 3.94
CA PRO A 247 6.97 -17.38 5.32
C PRO A 247 7.32 -18.86 5.45
N GLY A 248 8.28 -19.14 6.33
CA GLY A 248 8.77 -20.50 6.59
C GLY A 248 9.51 -21.16 5.42
N PHE A 249 9.84 -20.44 4.34
CA PHE A 249 10.64 -20.97 3.23
C PHE A 249 12.12 -21.01 3.64
N THR A 250 12.71 -22.20 3.53
CA THR A 250 14.15 -22.41 3.76
C THR A 250 14.65 -23.52 2.86
N THR A 251 15.84 -23.33 2.30
CA THR A 251 16.55 -24.33 1.49
C THR A 251 17.35 -25.32 2.34
N ALA A 252 17.48 -25.07 3.66
CA ALA A 252 18.20 -25.97 4.55
C ALA A 252 17.37 -27.23 4.88
N GLN A 253 17.97 -28.41 4.72
CA GLN A 253 17.33 -29.71 5.02
C GLN A 253 17.21 -30.00 6.52
N THR A 254 17.94 -29.28 7.37
CA THR A 254 17.95 -29.44 8.83
C THR A 254 17.55 -28.14 9.51
N VAL A 255 16.46 -28.19 10.28
CA VAL A 255 16.07 -27.12 11.21
C VAL A 255 17.03 -27.20 12.40
N THR A 256 18.07 -26.37 12.42
CA THR A 256 18.98 -26.28 13.56
C THR A 256 18.28 -25.58 14.73
N GLU A 257 18.52 -26.01 15.97
CA GLU A 257 17.91 -25.43 17.18
C GLU A 257 18.24 -23.92 17.37
N ILE A 258 19.29 -23.43 16.69
CA ILE A 258 19.67 -22.01 16.63
C ILE A 258 18.60 -21.16 15.86
N ALA A 259 17.73 -21.80 15.08
CA ALA A 259 16.57 -21.20 14.41
C ALA A 259 15.28 -21.17 15.28
N GLY A 260 15.36 -21.59 16.55
CA GLY A 260 14.23 -21.79 17.48
C GLY A 260 13.41 -20.57 17.91
N ARG A 261 13.38 -19.48 17.13
CA ARG A 261 12.41 -18.38 17.30
C ARG A 261 11.54 -18.09 16.07
N GLY A 262 11.63 -18.90 15.00
CA GLY A 262 10.69 -18.81 13.89
C GLY A 262 10.78 -17.51 13.07
N VAL A 263 11.94 -16.88 13.02
CA VAL A 263 12.16 -15.63 12.27
C VAL A 263 12.91 -15.99 11.00
N GLY A 264 12.25 -15.99 9.84
CA GLY A 264 12.88 -16.22 8.54
C GLY A 264 13.29 -14.92 7.85
N LEU A 265 13.68 -15.01 6.57
CA LEU A 265 13.94 -13.84 5.73
C LEU A 265 12.66 -13.03 5.44
N ASP A 266 11.49 -13.63 5.63
CA ASP A 266 10.18 -12.95 5.65
C ASP A 266 10.14 -11.83 6.69
N ALA A 267 10.64 -12.07 7.90
CA ALA A 267 10.68 -11.06 8.95
C ALA A 267 11.65 -9.90 8.64
N VAL A 268 12.74 -10.17 7.90
CA VAL A 268 13.63 -9.10 7.40
C VAL A 268 12.88 -8.21 6.42
N ARG A 269 12.14 -8.81 5.47
CA ARG A 269 11.32 -8.08 4.51
C ARG A 269 10.28 -7.22 5.21
N SER A 270 9.44 -7.82 6.06
CA SER A 270 8.41 -7.08 6.79
C SER A 270 8.98 -5.99 7.70
N GLY A 271 10.14 -6.23 8.32
CA GLY A 271 10.81 -5.21 9.13
C GLY A 271 11.28 -4.00 8.31
N VAL A 272 11.81 -4.23 7.11
CA VAL A 272 12.24 -3.17 6.18
C VAL A 272 11.04 -2.43 5.58
N GLU A 273 9.98 -3.14 5.23
CA GLU A 273 8.74 -2.57 4.69
C GLU A 273 7.99 -1.72 5.70
N ALA A 274 7.97 -2.12 6.98
CA ALA A 274 7.40 -1.31 8.06
C ALA A 274 8.10 0.05 8.25
N MET A 275 9.33 0.19 7.75
CA MET A 275 10.08 1.46 7.70
C MET A 275 9.86 2.24 6.39
N GLY A 276 8.98 1.77 5.49
CA GLY A 276 8.77 2.33 4.16
C GLY A 276 9.88 1.98 3.16
N GLY A 277 10.74 1.02 3.50
CA GLY A 277 11.85 0.56 2.66
C GLY A 277 11.51 -0.66 1.82
N SER A 278 12.44 -1.10 0.97
CA SER A 278 12.34 -2.33 0.16
C SER A 278 13.63 -3.14 0.28
N VAL A 279 13.53 -4.47 0.20
CA VAL A 279 14.70 -5.37 0.17
C VAL A 279 14.77 -6.11 -1.17
N ARG A 280 15.98 -6.30 -1.70
CA ARG A 280 16.26 -7.14 -2.88
C ARG A 280 17.41 -8.08 -2.59
N LEU A 281 17.36 -9.29 -3.16
CA LEU A 281 18.41 -10.30 -3.07
C LEU A 281 19.05 -10.49 -4.44
N SER A 282 20.37 -10.52 -4.48
CA SER A 282 21.15 -10.97 -5.64
C SER A 282 22.16 -12.02 -5.18
N SER A 283 22.33 -13.09 -5.94
CA SER A 283 23.29 -14.13 -5.59
C SER A 283 23.79 -14.86 -6.82
N GLU A 284 25.07 -15.23 -6.78
CA GLU A 284 25.70 -16.07 -7.79
C GLU A 284 26.27 -17.32 -7.11
N LEU A 285 25.84 -18.49 -7.58
CA LEU A 285 26.24 -19.77 -7.00
C LEU A 285 27.77 -19.93 -7.02
N GLY A 286 28.33 -20.34 -5.89
CA GLY A 286 29.75 -20.49 -5.69
C GLY A 286 30.53 -19.18 -5.49
N ARG A 287 29.90 -18.00 -5.53
CA ARG A 287 30.62 -16.72 -5.41
C ARG A 287 30.17 -15.83 -4.27
N SER A 288 28.90 -15.40 -4.27
CA SER A 288 28.42 -14.44 -3.28
C SER A 288 26.91 -14.38 -3.16
N THR A 289 26.46 -13.85 -2.03
CA THR A 289 25.07 -13.46 -1.78
C THR A 289 25.06 -12.02 -1.29
N ALA A 290 24.22 -11.17 -1.87
CA ALA A 290 24.10 -9.76 -1.55
C ALA A 290 22.64 -9.36 -1.35
N PHE A 291 22.35 -8.81 -0.17
CA PHE A 291 21.07 -8.20 0.18
C PHE A 291 21.18 -6.67 0.06
N HIS A 292 20.22 -6.06 -0.61
CA HIS A 292 20.15 -4.62 -0.83
C HIS A 292 18.88 -4.07 -0.21
N LEU A 293 19.02 -3.25 0.84
CA LEU A 293 17.94 -2.57 1.52
C LEU A 293 17.92 -1.11 1.07
N ARG A 294 16.76 -0.61 0.65
CA ARG A 294 16.55 0.79 0.27
C ARG A 294 15.49 1.39 1.18
N LEU A 295 15.84 2.40 1.98
CA LEU A 295 14.97 3.00 2.98
C LEU A 295 14.86 4.52 2.78
N PRO A 296 13.75 5.15 3.18
CA PRO A 296 13.68 6.61 3.23
C PRO A 296 14.69 7.16 4.24
N VAL A 297 15.17 8.38 4.01
CA VAL A 297 16.12 9.04 4.92
C VAL A 297 15.45 9.39 6.25
N THR A 298 14.12 9.59 6.29
CA THR A 298 13.36 9.83 7.53
C THR A 298 12.00 9.13 7.47
N ARG A 299 11.41 8.81 8.63
CA ARG A 299 10.00 8.38 8.72
C ARG A 299 8.98 9.52 8.76
N SER A 300 9.42 10.76 8.98
CA SER A 300 8.53 11.89 9.24
C SER A 300 8.04 12.57 7.97
N VAL A 301 8.88 12.62 6.94
CA VAL A 301 8.50 13.16 5.62
C VAL A 301 8.85 12.14 4.56
N ILE A 302 7.87 11.82 3.71
CA ILE A 302 8.06 10.98 2.54
C ILE A 302 7.82 11.80 1.28
N ARG A 303 8.47 11.39 0.19
CA ARG A 303 8.20 11.92 -1.15
C ARG A 303 7.23 10.98 -1.86
N ALA A 304 6.09 11.50 -2.29
CA ALA A 304 5.01 10.70 -2.83
C ALA A 304 4.41 11.34 -4.08
N LEU A 305 3.87 10.49 -4.97
CA LEU A 305 3.01 10.90 -6.06
C LEU A 305 1.57 10.99 -5.55
N LEU A 306 0.97 12.18 -5.65
CA LEU A 306 -0.43 12.39 -5.38
C LEU A 306 -1.27 12.06 -6.62
N VAL A 307 -2.29 11.25 -6.39
CA VAL A 307 -3.25 10.81 -7.40
C VAL A 307 -4.66 10.94 -6.85
N GLU A 308 -5.61 11.04 -7.77
CA GLU A 308 -7.04 11.00 -7.45
C GLU A 308 -7.62 9.66 -7.90
N ILE A 309 -8.41 9.03 -7.02
CA ILE A 309 -9.11 7.77 -7.29
C ILE A 309 -10.52 7.87 -6.71
N ALA A 310 -11.53 7.68 -7.55
CA ALA A 310 -12.94 7.88 -7.20
C ALA A 310 -13.21 9.27 -6.58
N GLY A 311 -12.50 10.31 -7.04
CA GLY A 311 -12.59 11.68 -6.49
C GLY A 311 -11.87 11.91 -5.16
N GLU A 312 -11.28 10.87 -4.56
CA GLU A 312 -10.52 10.94 -3.30
C GLU A 312 -9.01 10.96 -3.54
N ARG A 313 -8.24 11.56 -2.62
CA ARG A 313 -6.79 11.78 -2.79
C ARG A 313 -5.95 10.72 -2.09
N TYR A 314 -5.03 10.12 -2.86
CA TYR A 314 -4.09 9.12 -2.40
C TYR A 314 -2.65 9.50 -2.71
N ALA A 315 -1.74 9.17 -1.80
CA ALA A 315 -0.32 9.46 -1.91
C ALA A 315 0.50 8.18 -1.98
N PHE A 316 1.01 7.85 -3.17
CA PHE A 316 1.83 6.66 -3.39
C PHE A 316 3.31 7.01 -3.18
N PRO A 317 4.03 6.36 -2.25
CA PRO A 317 5.45 6.61 -2.04
C PRO A 317 6.25 6.39 -3.33
N LEU A 318 7.11 7.33 -3.71
CA LEU A 318 7.89 7.23 -4.95
C LEU A 318 8.82 6.00 -4.97
N LEU A 319 9.24 5.52 -3.80
CA LEU A 319 10.03 4.29 -3.69
C LEU A 319 9.28 3.03 -4.17
N ARG A 320 7.96 3.10 -4.36
CA ARG A 320 7.10 2.01 -4.84
C ARG A 320 6.59 2.20 -6.26
N ILE A 321 6.98 3.29 -6.91
CA ILE A 321 6.56 3.61 -8.28
C ILE A 321 7.75 3.37 -9.20
N ALA A 322 7.58 2.47 -10.18
CA ALA A 322 8.56 2.27 -11.24
C ALA A 322 8.48 3.39 -12.28
N GLU A 323 7.26 3.72 -12.73
CA GLU A 323 7.00 4.79 -13.68
C GLU A 323 5.52 5.21 -13.66
N ILE A 324 5.21 6.33 -14.33
CA ILE A 324 3.85 6.81 -14.57
C ILE A 324 3.59 6.81 -16.08
N LEU A 325 2.41 6.36 -16.49
CA LEU A 325 2.03 6.24 -17.89
C LEU A 325 0.73 7.01 -18.16
N ARG A 326 0.68 7.66 -19.32
CA ARG A 326 -0.56 8.13 -19.94
C ARG A 326 -0.67 7.41 -21.28
N LEU A 327 -1.69 6.58 -21.42
CA LEU A 327 -1.89 5.79 -22.64
C LEU A 327 -3.32 5.94 -23.14
N PRO A 328 -3.52 5.94 -24.47
CA PRO A 328 -4.85 5.88 -25.04
C PRO A 328 -5.49 4.53 -24.70
N ARG A 329 -6.80 4.55 -24.47
CA ARG A 329 -7.56 3.33 -24.15
C ARG A 329 -7.43 2.22 -25.20
N SER A 330 -7.10 2.56 -26.45
CA SER A 330 -6.88 1.60 -27.54
C SER A 330 -5.66 0.70 -27.35
N GLU A 331 -4.69 1.09 -26.53
CA GLU A 331 -3.50 0.28 -26.25
C GLU A 331 -3.76 -0.81 -25.18
N VAL A 332 -4.92 -0.76 -24.53
CA VAL A 332 -5.32 -1.77 -23.55
C VAL A 332 -5.87 -3.01 -24.26
N GLY A 333 -5.10 -4.09 -24.19
CA GLY A 333 -5.54 -5.43 -24.58
C GLY A 333 -6.29 -6.13 -23.44
N SER A 334 -7.03 -7.18 -23.78
CA SER A 334 -7.68 -8.05 -22.79
C SER A 334 -7.27 -9.49 -23.04
N GLN A 335 -6.72 -10.14 -22.02
CA GLN A 335 -6.34 -11.56 -22.06
C GLN A 335 -6.72 -12.23 -20.74
N GLU A 336 -7.37 -13.39 -20.80
CA GLU A 336 -7.83 -14.15 -19.61
C GLU A 336 -8.67 -13.35 -18.59
N GLY A 337 -9.45 -12.37 -19.06
CA GLY A 337 -10.30 -11.54 -18.19
C GLY A 337 -9.56 -10.41 -17.47
N ARG A 338 -8.26 -10.25 -17.71
CA ARG A 338 -7.45 -9.13 -17.21
C ARG A 338 -7.17 -8.13 -18.34
N ASP A 339 -7.14 -6.86 -17.97
CA ASP A 339 -6.68 -5.81 -18.88
C ASP A 339 -5.16 -5.74 -18.81
N LEU A 340 -4.52 -5.70 -19.98
CA LEU A 340 -3.07 -5.80 -20.11
C LEU A 340 -2.58 -4.75 -21.09
N ILE A 341 -1.39 -4.23 -20.84
CA ILE A 341 -0.67 -3.40 -21.79
C ILE A 341 0.70 -4.01 -22.06
N VAL A 342 1.17 -3.90 -23.29
CA VAL A 342 2.56 -4.26 -23.61
C VAL A 342 3.39 -3.00 -23.44
N HIS A 343 4.18 -2.95 -22.37
CA HIS A 343 5.04 -1.81 -22.08
C HIS A 343 6.50 -2.28 -22.00
N ARG A 344 7.38 -1.68 -22.80
CA ARG A 344 8.79 -2.06 -22.95
C ARG A 344 9.03 -3.55 -23.28
N GLY A 345 8.07 -4.17 -23.99
CA GLY A 345 8.14 -5.58 -24.37
C GLY A 345 7.68 -6.56 -23.29
N GLU A 346 7.26 -6.08 -22.12
CA GLU A 346 6.66 -6.88 -21.04
C GLU A 346 5.15 -6.65 -20.98
N SER A 347 4.39 -7.69 -20.60
CA SER A 347 2.94 -7.58 -20.39
C SER A 347 2.66 -7.10 -18.95
N LEU A 348 2.05 -5.92 -18.82
CA LEU A 348 1.70 -5.32 -17.53
C LEU A 348 0.19 -5.42 -17.30
N ALA A 349 -0.22 -6.05 -16.20
CA ALA A 349 -1.62 -6.13 -15.81
C ALA A 349 -2.13 -4.78 -15.28
N LEU A 350 -3.27 -4.32 -15.78
CA LEU A 350 -3.96 -3.12 -15.35
C LEU A 350 -5.09 -3.45 -14.39
N VAL A 351 -5.19 -2.65 -13.33
CA VAL A 351 -6.19 -2.80 -12.27
C VAL A 351 -6.82 -1.44 -11.99
N SER A 352 -8.15 -1.40 -11.89
CA SER A 352 -8.86 -0.22 -11.41
C SER A 352 -8.50 0.09 -9.95
N GLY A 353 -7.91 1.27 -9.70
CA GLY A 353 -7.65 1.73 -8.34
C GLY A 353 -8.91 1.94 -7.52
N ALA A 354 -10.00 2.36 -8.15
CA ALA A 354 -11.30 2.52 -7.50
C ALA A 354 -11.78 1.17 -6.92
N ARG A 355 -11.78 0.11 -7.74
CA ARG A 355 -12.17 -1.23 -7.29
C ARG A 355 -11.24 -1.78 -6.21
N LEU A 356 -9.93 -1.54 -6.37
CA LEU A 356 -8.93 -2.01 -5.41
C LEU A 356 -9.15 -1.42 -4.01
N LEU A 357 -9.63 -0.19 -3.95
CA LEU A 357 -9.95 0.54 -2.72
C LEU A 357 -11.41 0.36 -2.27
N GLY A 358 -12.17 -0.54 -2.92
CA GLY A 358 -13.54 -0.88 -2.55
C GLY A 358 -14.62 0.10 -3.06
N PHE A 359 -14.28 0.98 -4.00
CA PHE A 359 -15.25 1.83 -4.67
C PHE A 359 -15.88 1.12 -5.88
N ASP A 360 -17.14 1.45 -6.15
CA ASP A 360 -17.77 1.07 -7.41
C ASP A 360 -16.99 1.69 -8.58
N PRO A 361 -16.76 0.94 -9.67
CA PRO A 361 -16.04 1.45 -10.82
C PRO A 361 -16.72 2.70 -11.38
N THR A 362 -15.96 3.79 -11.51
CA THR A 362 -16.45 5.01 -12.15
C THR A 362 -16.78 4.72 -13.63
N PRO A 363 -17.98 5.03 -14.14
CA PRO A 363 -18.42 4.64 -15.49
C PRO A 363 -17.62 5.25 -16.65
N GLU A 364 -16.88 6.33 -16.42
CA GLU A 364 -16.24 7.12 -17.48
C GLU A 364 -14.71 7.14 -17.33
N LEU A 365 -14.06 6.04 -17.70
CA LEU A 365 -12.65 6.11 -18.08
C LEU A 365 -12.54 6.89 -19.40
N GLY A 366 -11.85 8.03 -19.36
CA GLY A 366 -11.63 8.90 -20.52
C GLY A 366 -10.87 8.22 -21.67
N ALA A 367 -10.73 8.92 -22.79
CA ALA A 367 -9.99 8.41 -23.95
C ALA A 367 -8.50 8.14 -23.64
N GLU A 368 -7.93 8.89 -22.69
CA GLU A 368 -6.60 8.66 -22.13
C GLU A 368 -6.72 8.15 -20.69
N LEU A 369 -5.96 7.09 -20.39
CA LEU A 369 -5.89 6.46 -19.09
C LEU A 369 -4.63 6.92 -18.35
N SER A 370 -4.78 7.28 -17.08
CA SER A 370 -3.66 7.55 -16.17
C SER A 370 -3.32 6.28 -15.41
N VAL A 371 -2.09 5.80 -15.54
CA VAL A 371 -1.62 4.55 -14.91
C VAL A 371 -0.39 4.82 -14.05
N VAL A 372 -0.44 4.41 -12.78
CA VAL A 372 0.74 4.33 -11.90
C VAL A 372 1.29 2.91 -11.98
N VAL A 373 2.53 2.73 -12.43
CA VAL A 373 3.18 1.42 -12.42
C VAL A 373 3.79 1.20 -11.05
N LEU A 374 3.14 0.36 -10.25
CA LEU A 374 3.63 -0.06 -8.95
C LEU A 374 4.60 -1.23 -9.11
N GLU A 375 5.68 -1.19 -8.34
CA GLU A 375 6.70 -2.24 -8.32
C GLU A 375 6.86 -2.78 -6.90
N GLU A 376 6.61 -4.08 -6.77
CA GLU A 376 7.00 -4.90 -5.63
C GLU A 376 8.02 -5.96 -6.11
N PRO A 377 8.87 -6.51 -5.22
CA PRO A 377 9.82 -7.54 -5.60
C PRO A 377 9.10 -8.74 -6.26
N GLY A 378 9.44 -9.01 -7.53
CA GLY A 378 8.84 -10.09 -8.32
C GLY A 378 7.46 -9.81 -8.92
N ALA A 379 6.86 -8.62 -8.70
CA ALA A 379 5.55 -8.28 -9.22
C ALA A 379 5.46 -6.83 -9.69
N ARG A 380 4.80 -6.62 -10.84
CA ARG A 380 4.49 -5.29 -11.38
C ARG A 380 3.02 -5.23 -11.76
N ALA A 381 2.37 -4.13 -11.41
CA ALA A 381 0.98 -3.88 -11.77
C ALA A 381 0.78 -2.41 -12.11
N GLY A 382 -0.02 -2.15 -13.15
CA GLY A 382 -0.49 -0.82 -13.48
C GLY A 382 -1.78 -0.52 -12.74
N LEU A 383 -1.75 0.48 -11.87
CA LEU A 383 -2.93 0.99 -11.18
C LEU A 383 -3.55 2.12 -11.99
N LEU A 384 -4.78 1.92 -12.47
CA LEU A 384 -5.59 2.96 -13.11
C LEU A 384 -6.06 3.96 -12.05
N VAL A 385 -5.77 5.23 -12.29
CA VAL A 385 -6.16 6.36 -11.45
C VAL A 385 -6.94 7.38 -12.28
N ASP A 386 -7.71 8.24 -11.63
CA ASP A 386 -8.51 9.25 -12.33
C ASP A 386 -7.59 10.32 -12.93
N ARG A 387 -6.65 10.83 -12.11
CA ARG A 387 -5.65 11.83 -12.54
C ARG A 387 -4.44 11.90 -11.63
N PHE A 388 -3.34 12.39 -12.18
CA PHE A 388 -2.14 12.78 -11.43
C PHE A 388 -2.27 14.21 -10.91
N LEU A 389 -2.03 14.42 -9.62
CA LEU A 389 -1.99 15.74 -8.99
C LEU A 389 -0.55 16.28 -8.88
N GLY A 390 0.45 15.39 -8.90
CA GLY A 390 1.87 15.74 -8.92
C GLY A 390 2.67 15.11 -7.79
N GLU A 391 3.97 15.37 -7.77
CA GLU A 391 4.89 14.93 -6.72
C GLU A 391 4.95 15.96 -5.58
N GLN A 392 4.83 15.50 -4.33
CA GLN A 392 4.93 16.36 -3.15
C GLN A 392 5.65 15.64 -1.99
N ASP A 393 6.35 16.44 -1.18
CA ASP A 393 6.82 16.02 0.14
C ASP A 393 5.65 16.08 1.13
N LEU A 394 5.40 14.99 1.84
CA LEU A 394 4.26 14.82 2.75
C LEU A 394 4.73 14.46 4.15
N VAL A 395 4.20 15.17 5.15
CA VAL A 395 4.38 14.78 6.56
C VAL A 395 3.51 13.56 6.83
N VAL A 396 4.17 12.47 7.22
CA VAL A 396 3.50 11.21 7.53
C VAL A 396 2.98 11.25 8.95
N HIS A 397 1.68 11.08 9.09
CA HIS A 397 1.00 10.86 10.35
C HIS A 397 0.64 9.36 10.44
N PRO A 398 1.21 8.62 11.41
CA PRO A 398 0.76 7.25 11.65
C PRO A 398 -0.70 7.28 12.08
N LEU A 399 -1.47 6.28 11.62
CA LEU A 399 -2.86 6.13 12.02
C LEU A 399 -2.94 5.81 13.52
N ASP A 400 -3.98 6.30 14.20
CA ASP A 400 -4.18 6.03 15.62
C ASP A 400 -4.30 4.51 15.85
N PRO A 401 -3.53 3.90 16.77
CA PRO A 401 -3.58 2.47 17.05
C PRO A 401 -4.99 1.94 17.36
N ARG A 402 -5.91 2.79 17.84
CA ARG A 402 -7.31 2.44 18.10
C ARG A 402 -8.10 2.08 16.85
N LEU A 403 -7.66 2.55 15.67
CA LEU A 403 -8.26 2.21 14.38
C LEU A 403 -7.87 0.79 13.92
N GLY A 404 -6.86 0.18 14.54
CA GLY A 404 -6.29 -1.08 14.08
C GLY A 404 -5.61 -0.95 12.70
N ARG A 405 -5.33 -2.10 12.06
CA ARG A 405 -4.82 -2.12 10.68
C ARG A 405 -5.97 -1.90 9.72
N ILE A 406 -5.90 -0.83 8.92
CA ILE A 406 -6.86 -0.57 7.84
C ILE A 406 -6.33 -1.27 6.59
N PRO A 407 -7.07 -2.23 5.99
CA PRO A 407 -6.62 -2.91 4.78
C PRO A 407 -6.29 -1.92 3.66
N GLY A 408 -5.12 -2.08 3.05
CA GLY A 408 -4.68 -1.26 1.91
C GLY A 408 -4.21 0.15 2.27
N ILE A 409 -4.18 0.56 3.55
CA ILE A 409 -3.74 1.89 3.98
C ILE A 409 -2.67 1.78 5.07
N SER A 410 -1.53 2.44 4.87
CA SER A 410 -0.39 2.41 5.80
C SER A 410 -0.34 3.62 6.73
N ALA A 411 -0.66 4.82 6.22
CA ALA A 411 -0.57 6.07 6.95
C ALA A 411 -1.48 7.16 6.34
N ALA A 412 -1.52 8.33 6.96
CA ALA A 412 -2.19 9.51 6.42
C ALA A 412 -1.21 10.70 6.36
N ALA A 413 -1.51 11.67 5.51
CA ALA A 413 -0.83 12.94 5.41
C ALA A 413 -1.84 14.08 5.30
N ILE A 414 -1.47 15.29 5.71
CA ILE A 414 -2.30 16.48 5.50
C ILE A 414 -1.73 17.24 4.29
N LEU A 415 -2.57 17.42 3.27
CA LEU A 415 -2.21 18.09 2.03
C LEU A 415 -2.21 19.60 2.15
N GLY A 416 -1.66 20.23 1.11
CA GLY A 416 -1.63 21.66 0.79
C GLY A 416 -2.91 22.48 1.09
N ASN A 417 -4.07 21.82 1.09
CA ASN A 417 -5.38 22.44 1.25
C ASN A 417 -6.03 22.08 2.60
N GLY A 418 -5.28 21.48 3.52
CA GLY A 418 -5.78 20.98 4.80
C GLY A 418 -6.56 19.67 4.70
N MET A 419 -6.79 19.14 3.49
CA MET A 419 -7.47 17.86 3.31
C MET A 419 -6.52 16.71 3.61
N PRO A 420 -7.01 15.61 4.21
CA PRO A 420 -6.21 14.41 4.35
C PRO A 420 -5.96 13.76 2.99
N ALA A 421 -4.79 13.15 2.84
CA ALA A 421 -4.50 12.14 1.83
C ALA A 421 -4.09 10.85 2.53
N LEU A 422 -4.62 9.72 2.05
CA LEU A 422 -4.23 8.43 2.55
C LEU A 422 -3.01 7.91 1.79
N ILE A 423 -2.10 7.26 2.50
CA ILE A 423 -0.90 6.64 1.93
C ILE A 423 -1.19 5.14 1.81
N PRO A 424 -1.43 4.61 0.59
CA PRO A 424 -1.76 3.20 0.43
C PRO A 424 -0.61 2.29 0.81
N ASP A 425 -0.94 1.13 1.36
CA ASP A 425 -0.01 0.03 1.56
C ASP A 425 0.05 -0.79 0.26
N VAL A 426 1.10 -0.54 -0.54
CA VAL A 426 1.27 -1.16 -1.86
C VAL A 426 1.32 -2.69 -1.77
N GLU A 427 1.86 -3.25 -0.70
CA GLU A 427 1.92 -4.71 -0.52
C GLU A 427 0.52 -5.28 -0.29
N ASP A 428 -0.28 -4.66 0.58
CA ASP A 428 -1.68 -5.06 0.80
C ASP A 428 -2.52 -4.87 -0.47
N LEU A 429 -2.22 -3.85 -1.28
CA LEU A 429 -2.84 -3.67 -2.59
C LEU A 429 -2.52 -4.85 -3.51
N PHE A 430 -1.24 -5.26 -3.64
CA PHE A 430 -0.86 -6.44 -4.44
C PHE A 430 -1.51 -7.73 -3.91
N ARG A 431 -1.54 -7.94 -2.59
CA ARG A 431 -2.23 -9.10 -1.97
C ARG A 431 -3.74 -9.09 -2.26
N SER A 432 -4.34 -7.90 -2.39
CA SER A 432 -5.74 -7.77 -2.77
C SER A 432 -5.97 -8.10 -4.25
N LEU A 433 -4.99 -7.84 -5.14
CA LEU A 433 -5.05 -8.24 -6.55
C LEU A 433 -5.14 -9.75 -6.75
N GLU A 434 -4.46 -10.52 -5.90
CA GLU A 434 -4.51 -11.99 -5.96
C GLU A 434 -5.89 -12.55 -5.58
N ARG A 435 -6.66 -11.81 -4.78
CA ARG A 435 -7.98 -12.20 -4.27
C ARG A 435 -9.14 -11.72 -5.14
N LEU A 436 -8.91 -10.75 -6.01
CA LEU A 436 -9.96 -10.24 -6.89
C LEU A 436 -10.31 -11.29 -7.98
N PRO A 437 -11.60 -11.56 -8.21
CA PRO A 437 -12.05 -12.38 -9.33
C PRO A 437 -11.45 -11.89 -10.65
N ARG A 438 -11.17 -12.80 -11.60
CA ARG A 438 -10.67 -12.48 -12.95
C ARG A 438 -11.74 -11.74 -13.76
N GLU A 439 -11.99 -10.47 -13.44
CA GLU A 439 -12.98 -9.63 -14.09
C GLU A 439 -12.35 -8.35 -14.65
N ARG A 440 -12.87 -7.90 -15.79
CA ARG A 440 -12.36 -6.77 -16.59
C ARG A 440 -12.42 -5.46 -15.81
N SER A 441 -11.32 -4.70 -15.79
CA SER A 441 -11.24 -3.38 -15.14
C SER A 441 -11.66 -2.22 -16.07
N VAL A 442 -11.59 -2.43 -17.39
CA VAL A 442 -11.86 -1.45 -18.44
C VAL A 442 -13.11 -1.88 -19.22
N ASP A 443 -14.29 -1.76 -18.60
CA ASP A 443 -15.54 -2.14 -19.26
C ASP A 443 -15.83 -1.28 -20.50
N ARG A 444 -16.03 -1.94 -21.65
CA ARG A 444 -16.51 -1.36 -22.91
C ARG A 444 -17.83 -0.63 -22.67
N ALA A 445 -17.80 0.70 -22.77
CA ALA A 445 -19.00 1.50 -22.95
C ALA A 445 -19.54 1.27 -24.37
N ALA A 446 -20.38 0.24 -24.52
CA ALA A 446 -21.41 0.26 -25.55
C ALA A 446 -22.68 0.83 -24.90
N PRO A 447 -23.45 1.69 -25.60
CA PRO A 447 -24.69 2.21 -25.06
C PRO A 447 -25.66 1.04 -24.94
N LYS A 448 -25.91 0.56 -23.71
CA LYS A 448 -26.94 -0.42 -23.45
C LYS A 448 -28.27 0.32 -23.43
N THR A 449 -29.02 0.14 -24.50
CA THR A 449 -30.45 0.41 -24.57
C THR A 449 -31.17 -0.34 -23.46
N ASP A 450 -32.03 0.38 -22.74
CA ASP A 450 -32.96 -0.13 -21.74
C ASP A 450 -33.89 -1.18 -22.34
N ALA A 451 -33.59 -2.45 -22.15
CA ALA A 451 -34.54 -3.57 -22.14
C ALA A 451 -33.82 -4.89 -21.82
N GLU A 452 -33.53 -5.15 -20.53
CA GLU A 452 -33.59 -6.50 -19.94
C GLU A 452 -33.22 -6.41 -18.46
N SER A 453 -34.24 -6.27 -17.62
CA SER A 453 -34.12 -6.46 -16.18
C SER A 453 -33.98 -7.95 -15.87
N SER A 454 -32.98 -8.24 -15.03
CA SER A 454 -32.92 -9.29 -14.00
C SER A 454 -32.49 -10.72 -14.39
N ARG A 455 -31.20 -10.98 -14.19
CA ARG A 455 -30.77 -11.91 -13.13
C ARG A 455 -29.70 -11.22 -12.29
N ARG A 456 -30.10 -10.61 -11.16
CA ARG A 456 -29.13 -10.20 -10.13
C ARG A 456 -28.61 -11.47 -9.49
N THR A 457 -27.30 -11.73 -9.58
CA THR A 457 -26.63 -12.80 -8.85
C THR A 457 -26.79 -12.51 -7.35
N ARG A 458 -27.51 -13.39 -6.65
CA ARG A 458 -27.90 -13.17 -5.25
C ARG A 458 -26.71 -13.43 -4.32
N ARG A 459 -26.62 -12.63 -3.26
CA ARG A 459 -25.49 -12.63 -2.32
C ARG A 459 -25.86 -13.31 -1.01
N VAL A 460 -25.05 -14.27 -0.60
CA VAL A 460 -25.21 -15.02 0.66
C VAL A 460 -24.03 -14.73 1.57
N LEU A 461 -24.30 -14.47 2.85
CA LEU A 461 -23.27 -14.39 3.89
C LEU A 461 -23.25 -15.70 4.69
N VAL A 462 -22.10 -16.36 4.76
CA VAL A 462 -21.89 -17.57 5.55
C VAL A 462 -21.01 -17.24 6.77
N VAL A 463 -21.47 -17.56 7.98
CA VAL A 463 -20.79 -17.25 9.24
C VAL A 463 -20.59 -18.54 10.03
N ASP A 464 -19.35 -19.02 10.08
CA ASP A 464 -18.98 -20.26 10.79
C ASP A 464 -17.53 -20.09 11.31
N ASP A 465 -17.27 -20.56 12.53
CA ASP A 465 -15.97 -20.44 13.19
C ASP A 465 -14.95 -21.50 12.74
N SER A 466 -15.44 -22.58 12.12
CA SER A 466 -14.65 -23.63 11.51
C SER A 466 -14.33 -23.29 10.05
N LEU A 467 -13.06 -22.96 9.80
CA LEU A 467 -12.55 -22.67 8.46
C LEU A 467 -12.93 -23.74 7.43
N THR A 468 -12.87 -25.02 7.81
CA THR A 468 -13.17 -26.15 6.93
C THR A 468 -14.65 -26.23 6.57
N VAL A 469 -15.56 -25.95 7.52
CA VAL A 469 -17.02 -25.97 7.27
C VAL A 469 -17.42 -24.77 6.44
N ARG A 470 -16.92 -23.59 6.83
CA ARG A 470 -17.17 -22.33 6.12
C ARG A 470 -16.76 -22.39 4.65
N GLU A 471 -15.60 -22.99 4.36
CA GLU A 471 -15.10 -23.14 3.00
C GLU A 471 -15.91 -24.17 2.19
N ALA A 472 -16.36 -25.25 2.84
CA ALA A 472 -17.24 -26.23 2.21
C ALA A 472 -18.61 -25.62 1.84
N GLU A 473 -19.22 -24.83 2.74
CA GLU A 473 -20.48 -24.12 2.50
C GLU A 473 -20.33 -23.08 1.39
N ARG A 474 -19.23 -22.32 1.39
CA ARG A 474 -18.89 -21.36 0.33
C ARG A 474 -18.84 -22.05 -1.03
N GLN A 475 -18.05 -23.12 -1.15
CA GLN A 475 -17.89 -23.83 -2.42
C GLN A 475 -19.21 -24.44 -2.92
N LEU A 476 -20.05 -24.98 -2.03
CA LEU A 476 -21.35 -25.54 -2.39
C LEU A 476 -22.29 -24.48 -2.97
N LEU A 477 -22.35 -23.30 -2.37
CA LEU A 477 -23.23 -22.20 -2.79
C LEU A 477 -22.72 -21.47 -4.04
N GLU A 478 -21.40 -21.31 -4.17
CA GLU A 478 -20.81 -20.77 -5.40
C GLU A 478 -21.03 -21.70 -6.59
N ASN A 479 -20.89 -23.01 -6.40
CA ASN A 479 -21.24 -24.00 -7.42
C ASN A 479 -22.72 -23.96 -7.82
N ALA A 480 -23.60 -23.46 -6.94
CA ALA A 480 -25.02 -23.26 -7.21
C ALA A 480 -25.34 -21.87 -7.81
N GLY A 481 -24.32 -21.04 -8.10
CA GLY A 481 -24.49 -19.74 -8.78
C GLY A 481 -24.80 -18.57 -7.84
N TYR A 482 -24.52 -18.69 -6.54
CA TYR A 482 -24.59 -17.59 -5.59
C TYR A 482 -23.24 -16.92 -5.40
N ARG A 483 -23.25 -15.62 -5.08
CA ARG A 483 -22.05 -14.92 -4.63
C ARG A 483 -21.96 -15.02 -3.10
N VAL A 484 -20.88 -15.59 -2.57
CA VAL A 484 -20.79 -15.90 -1.15
C VAL A 484 -19.68 -15.11 -0.48
N ASP A 485 -20.02 -14.35 0.55
CA ASP A 485 -19.03 -13.77 1.47
C ASP A 485 -19.00 -14.60 2.75
N THR A 486 -17.85 -14.65 3.45
CA THR A 486 -17.70 -15.47 4.65
C THR A 486 -17.22 -14.66 5.85
N GLY A 487 -17.83 -14.89 7.01
CA GLY A 487 -17.44 -14.32 8.31
C GLY A 487 -16.85 -15.40 9.22
N LYS A 488 -15.85 -15.04 10.04
CA LYS A 488 -15.15 -16.01 10.93
C LYS A 488 -15.79 -16.21 12.30
N ASP A 489 -16.69 -15.32 12.69
CA ASP A 489 -17.42 -15.37 13.95
C ASP A 489 -18.66 -14.44 13.85
N GLY A 490 -19.55 -14.49 14.85
CA GLY A 490 -20.77 -13.67 14.84
C GLY A 490 -20.52 -12.15 14.81
N ILE A 491 -19.39 -11.67 15.33
CA ILE A 491 -19.04 -10.24 15.33
C ILE A 491 -18.61 -9.82 13.91
N ASP A 492 -17.77 -10.63 13.27
CA ASP A 492 -17.32 -10.44 11.91
C ASP A 492 -18.49 -10.48 10.93
N GLY A 493 -19.36 -11.48 11.06
CA GLY A 493 -20.61 -11.59 10.30
C GLY A 493 -21.51 -10.37 10.45
N TRP A 494 -21.64 -9.84 11.67
CA TRP A 494 -22.40 -8.62 11.93
C TRP A 494 -21.80 -7.37 11.27
N ASN A 495 -20.47 -7.23 11.30
CA ASN A 495 -19.79 -6.11 10.66
C ASN A 495 -19.93 -6.16 9.14
N LEU A 496 -19.78 -7.35 8.55
CA LEU A 496 -19.98 -7.59 7.12
C LEU A 496 -21.40 -7.22 6.69
N LEU A 497 -22.42 -7.62 7.46
CA LEU A 497 -23.83 -7.26 7.20
C LEU A 497 -24.06 -5.74 7.15
N ARG A 498 -23.38 -4.98 8.02
CA ARG A 498 -23.52 -3.52 8.08
C ARG A 498 -22.82 -2.81 6.93
N SER A 499 -21.66 -3.32 6.50
CA SER A 499 -20.89 -2.77 5.37
C SER A 499 -21.40 -3.24 3.99
N GLY A 500 -22.19 -4.31 3.94
CA GLY A 500 -22.63 -4.95 2.70
C GLY A 500 -24.14 -4.97 2.47
N SER A 501 -24.54 -5.64 1.40
CA SER A 501 -25.93 -5.99 1.07
C SER A 501 -26.00 -7.48 0.76
N PHE A 502 -26.89 -8.18 1.47
CA PHE A 502 -27.05 -9.63 1.38
C PHE A 502 -28.51 -9.97 1.18
N ASP A 503 -28.75 -11.05 0.46
CA ASP A 503 -30.08 -11.61 0.25
C ASP A 503 -30.38 -12.72 1.27
N LEU A 504 -29.36 -13.36 1.84
CA LEU A 504 -29.47 -14.42 2.85
C LEU A 504 -28.26 -14.44 3.79
N VAL A 505 -28.50 -14.82 5.05
CA VAL A 505 -27.43 -15.15 6.01
C VAL A 505 -27.55 -16.61 6.43
N ILE A 506 -26.41 -17.30 6.49
CA ILE A 506 -26.28 -18.65 7.03
C ILE A 506 -25.30 -18.55 8.20
N THR A 507 -25.68 -19.02 9.38
CA THR A 507 -24.84 -18.95 10.58
C THR A 507 -24.80 -20.26 11.33
N ASP A 508 -23.63 -20.66 11.79
CA ASP A 508 -23.49 -21.74 12.77
C ASP A 508 -24.06 -21.32 14.14
N VAL A 509 -24.59 -22.28 14.90
CA VAL A 509 -25.07 -22.03 16.27
C VAL A 509 -23.91 -21.75 17.21
N ASP A 510 -22.88 -22.59 17.21
CA ASP A 510 -21.88 -22.69 18.26
C ASP A 510 -20.60 -21.93 17.88
N MET A 511 -20.65 -20.59 17.97
CA MET A 511 -19.49 -19.73 17.71
C MET A 511 -18.99 -19.02 18.99
N PRO A 512 -17.68 -18.79 19.15
CA PRO A 512 -17.12 -18.08 20.29
C PRO A 512 -17.50 -16.59 20.29
N GLY A 513 -17.79 -16.05 21.49
CA GLY A 513 -18.17 -14.65 21.67
C GLY A 513 -19.65 -14.42 21.33
N MET A 514 -19.95 -14.11 20.07
CA MET A 514 -21.34 -13.98 19.59
C MET A 514 -21.73 -15.25 18.83
N ASN A 515 -22.65 -16.03 19.42
CA ASN A 515 -23.18 -17.24 18.82
C ASN A 515 -24.21 -16.91 17.71
N GLY A 516 -24.59 -17.91 16.90
CA GLY A 516 -25.50 -17.68 15.76
C GLY A 516 -26.90 -17.20 16.16
N ILE A 517 -27.41 -17.64 17.31
CA ILE A 517 -28.72 -17.22 17.83
C ILE A 517 -28.69 -15.74 18.24
N ASP A 518 -27.62 -15.30 18.88
CA ASP A 518 -27.43 -13.91 19.29
C ASP A 518 -27.22 -13.00 18.08
N LEU A 519 -26.55 -13.48 17.03
CA LEU A 519 -26.47 -12.80 15.73
C LEU A 519 -27.86 -12.62 15.12
N VAL A 520 -28.70 -13.65 15.09
CA VAL A 520 -30.08 -13.56 14.56
C VAL A 520 -30.91 -12.51 15.32
N ARG A 521 -30.85 -12.51 16.67
CA ARG A 521 -31.55 -11.50 17.48
C ARG A 521 -31.10 -10.09 17.14
N ARG A 522 -29.80 -9.90 16.90
CA ARG A 522 -29.23 -8.60 16.54
C ARG A 522 -29.67 -8.14 15.16
N ILE A 523 -29.72 -9.06 14.18
CA ILE A 523 -30.28 -8.82 12.84
C ILE A 523 -31.74 -8.37 12.93
N ARG A 524 -32.55 -9.04 13.76
CA ARG A 524 -33.97 -8.69 13.94
C ARG A 524 -34.20 -7.39 14.71
N GLY A 525 -33.22 -6.95 15.49
CA GLY A 525 -33.24 -5.67 16.22
C GLY A 525 -33.01 -4.43 15.33
N GLU A 526 -32.47 -4.59 14.11
CA GLU A 526 -32.27 -3.49 13.18
C GLU A 526 -33.36 -3.44 12.10
N GLU A 527 -34.00 -2.28 11.94
CA GLU A 527 -35.11 -2.07 10.99
C GLU A 527 -34.70 -2.39 9.54
N ARG A 528 -33.44 -2.10 9.19
CA ARG A 528 -32.87 -2.36 7.87
C ARG A 528 -32.81 -3.85 7.49
N PHE A 529 -32.65 -4.76 8.47
CA PHE A 529 -32.42 -6.18 8.22
C PHE A 529 -33.57 -7.08 8.70
N ARG A 530 -34.68 -6.48 9.12
CA ARG A 530 -35.81 -7.19 9.72
C ARG A 530 -36.41 -8.25 8.80
N SER A 531 -36.40 -8.02 7.48
CA SER A 531 -36.91 -8.94 6.45
C SER A 531 -35.83 -9.86 5.84
N LEU A 532 -34.57 -9.74 6.25
CA LEU A 532 -33.48 -10.55 5.71
C LEU A 532 -33.64 -12.02 6.17
N PRO A 533 -33.74 -13.01 5.28
CA PRO A 533 -33.83 -14.39 5.69
C PRO A 533 -32.52 -14.86 6.34
N VAL A 534 -32.64 -15.67 7.39
CA VAL A 534 -31.49 -16.23 8.13
C VAL A 534 -31.67 -17.72 8.32
N ILE A 535 -30.69 -18.52 7.92
CA ILE A 535 -30.63 -19.97 8.16
C ILE A 535 -29.64 -20.22 9.29
N ILE A 536 -30.05 -20.99 10.28
CA ILE A 536 -29.15 -21.49 11.31
C ILE A 536 -28.72 -22.92 10.96
N VAL A 537 -27.42 -23.20 11.05
CA VAL A 537 -26.83 -24.52 10.81
C VAL A 537 -26.26 -25.06 12.12
N SER A 538 -26.49 -26.32 12.46
CA SER A 538 -26.05 -26.91 13.74
C SER A 538 -25.73 -28.40 13.65
N TYR A 539 -24.87 -28.92 14.52
CA TYR A 539 -24.65 -30.36 14.69
C TYR A 539 -25.90 -31.04 15.28
N LYS A 540 -26.14 -32.32 14.94
CA LYS A 540 -27.35 -33.07 15.35
C LYS A 540 -27.57 -33.07 16.89
N ASP A 541 -28.84 -33.12 17.27
CA ASP A 541 -29.38 -33.45 18.62
C ASP A 541 -29.52 -32.37 19.71
N ARG A 542 -29.89 -31.13 19.36
CA ARG A 542 -30.44 -30.17 20.35
C ARG A 542 -31.76 -29.57 19.91
N ASN A 543 -32.87 -30.27 20.19
CA ASN A 543 -34.23 -29.74 19.97
C ASN A 543 -34.44 -28.38 20.64
N GLU A 544 -33.75 -28.11 21.75
CA GLU A 544 -33.79 -26.84 22.47
C GLU A 544 -33.21 -25.67 21.65
N ASP A 545 -32.11 -25.87 20.93
CA ASP A 545 -31.48 -24.84 20.10
C ASP A 545 -32.27 -24.55 18.82
N LYS A 546 -32.98 -25.56 18.29
CA LYS A 546 -33.92 -25.36 17.18
C LYS A 546 -35.09 -24.44 17.56
N LEU A 547 -35.70 -24.67 18.73
CA LEU A 547 -36.76 -23.79 19.24
C LEU A 547 -36.22 -22.37 19.48
N ARG A 548 -35.06 -22.25 20.13
CA ARG A 548 -34.44 -20.95 20.43
C ARG A 548 -34.04 -20.16 19.18
N GLY A 549 -33.60 -20.84 18.12
CA GLY A 549 -33.25 -20.23 16.84
C GLY A 549 -34.48 -19.67 16.11
N LEU A 550 -35.59 -20.42 16.09
CA LEU A 550 -36.85 -19.95 15.51
C LEU A 550 -37.47 -18.81 16.33
N ASP A 551 -37.45 -18.90 17.67
CA ASP A 551 -37.90 -17.82 18.56
C ASP A 551 -37.06 -16.54 18.42
N ALA A 552 -35.76 -16.67 18.10
CA ALA A 552 -34.89 -15.55 17.78
C ALA A 552 -35.20 -14.88 16.44
N GLY A 553 -36.03 -15.52 15.60
CA GLY A 553 -36.47 -15.01 14.30
C GLY A 553 -35.71 -15.57 13.10
N ALA A 554 -35.05 -16.73 13.24
CA ALA A 554 -34.46 -17.43 12.09
C ALA A 554 -35.56 -17.92 11.14
N THR A 555 -35.27 -17.89 9.84
CA THR A 555 -36.20 -18.28 8.77
C THR A 555 -36.19 -19.78 8.55
N SER A 556 -35.05 -20.44 8.72
CA SER A 556 -34.92 -21.89 8.64
C SER A 556 -33.83 -22.41 9.57
N TYR A 557 -33.86 -23.71 9.87
CA TYR A 557 -32.88 -24.41 10.70
C TYR A 557 -32.49 -25.72 10.03
N LEU A 558 -31.19 -25.89 9.75
CA LEU A 558 -30.61 -27.06 9.09
C LEU A 558 -29.59 -27.77 9.99
N THR A 559 -29.50 -29.09 9.85
CA THR A 559 -28.48 -29.89 10.55
C THR A 559 -27.26 -30.06 9.67
N LYS A 560 -26.02 -29.93 10.18
CA LYS A 560 -24.77 -30.15 9.41
C LYS A 560 -24.67 -31.53 8.73
N SER A 561 -25.47 -32.51 9.11
CA SER A 561 -25.58 -33.79 8.37
C SER A 561 -26.30 -33.69 7.01
N SER A 562 -26.92 -32.55 6.69
CA SER A 562 -27.71 -32.36 5.45
C SER A 562 -26.89 -31.87 4.25
N PHE A 563 -25.56 -31.70 4.41
CA PHE A 563 -24.66 -31.33 3.30
C PHE A 563 -24.49 -32.42 2.24
N HIS A 564 -24.83 -33.68 2.53
CA HIS A 564 -24.63 -34.80 1.61
C HIS A 564 -25.79 -35.02 0.61
N ASP A 565 -26.98 -34.46 0.86
CA ASP A 565 -28.21 -34.84 0.16
C ASP A 565 -28.87 -33.70 -0.65
N ARG A 566 -28.12 -32.68 -1.10
CA ARG A 566 -28.61 -31.47 -1.84
C ARG A 566 -29.62 -30.57 -1.12
N SER A 567 -30.25 -31.04 -0.04
CA SER A 567 -31.22 -30.29 0.78
C SER A 567 -30.74 -28.92 1.30
N PHE A 568 -29.42 -28.73 1.47
CA PHE A 568 -28.85 -27.43 1.86
C PHE A 568 -29.03 -26.37 0.76
N VAL A 569 -28.75 -26.71 -0.49
CA VAL A 569 -28.90 -25.78 -1.63
C VAL A 569 -30.37 -25.55 -1.94
N GLU A 570 -31.20 -26.61 -1.87
CA GLU A 570 -32.66 -26.49 -2.06
C GLU A 570 -33.30 -25.52 -1.05
N CYS A 571 -32.90 -25.58 0.22
CA CYS A 571 -33.40 -24.65 1.24
C CYS A 571 -33.00 -23.18 0.94
N VAL A 572 -31.82 -22.96 0.34
CA VAL A 572 -31.39 -21.62 -0.10
C VAL A 572 -32.20 -21.18 -1.31
N GLU A 573 -32.41 -22.06 -2.28
CA GLU A 573 -33.24 -21.82 -3.46
C GLU A 573 -34.70 -21.49 -3.11
N ASP A 574 -35.28 -22.14 -2.10
CA ASP A 574 -36.66 -21.85 -1.66
C ASP A 574 -36.79 -20.46 -1.03
N LEU A 575 -35.78 -20.01 -0.28
CA LEU A 575 -35.83 -18.72 0.42
C LEU A 575 -35.47 -17.54 -0.48
N ILE A 576 -34.48 -17.74 -1.33
CA ILE A 576 -33.93 -16.68 -2.17
C ILE A 576 -33.82 -17.10 -3.63
N GLY A 577 -34.61 -18.02 -4.16
CA GLY A 577 -34.59 -18.40 -5.59
C GLY A 577 -33.25 -18.95 -6.11
N PRO A 578 -33.18 -19.41 -7.36
CA PRO A 578 -31.96 -19.99 -7.93
C PRO A 578 -30.84 -18.96 -8.09
N GLY A 579 -29.59 -19.44 -8.00
CA GLY A 579 -28.40 -18.66 -8.30
C GLY A 579 -28.41 -18.09 -9.72
N GLY A 580 -27.79 -16.92 -9.89
CA GLY A 580 -27.67 -16.29 -11.21
C GLY A 580 -26.55 -16.96 -11.98
N ALA A 581 -26.90 -17.73 -13.02
CA ALA A 581 -25.95 -18.36 -13.95
C ALA A 581 -25.16 -17.32 -14.77
#